data_AF-H3A3J9-F1
#
_entry.id   AF-H3A3J9-F1
#
_cell.length_a   1.000
_cell.length_b   1.000
_cell.length_c   1.000
_cell.angle_alpha   90.00
_cell.angle_beta   90.00
_cell.angle_gamma   90.00
#
_symmetry.space_group_name_H-M   'P 1'
#
loop_
_entity.id
_entity.type
_entity.pdbx_description
1 polymer ?
#
loop_
_entity_poly.entity_id
_entity_poly.type
_entity_poly.pdbx_seq_one_letter_code
_entity_poly.pdbx_strand_id
1 'polypeptide(L)'
;TLLDDPNSDRPECRTAIVTRELSRYNINIAVLRKTRRADEGHLREEGGGYTFFWKGKPANNRMTEFPAGINKRLMTLRLQLANNSSATVISAYAPPLAAEEEQKEQFYAYLDEILTIIPKEDKIILLGDFNARVGWDSNLWRGTIGKEGVGKANPNGILLLSKCVEHDLVITNTIFRQHDRYKTTWQHPHSKQWHLLNYVIVRACDLKDVHITHVMRGADNCWTDHRLMRSILSIRVALRH
;
A
#
# COMPACT_ATOMS: atom_id res chain seq x y z
N THR A 1 4.12 11.81 13.25
CA THR A 1 4.84 10.61 13.76
C THR A 1 3.83 9.74 14.49
N LEU A 2 3.91 8.41 14.53
CA LEU A 2 3.02 7.63 15.44
C LEU A 2 3.34 7.85 16.93
N LEU A 3 4.39 8.61 17.23
CA LEU A 3 4.72 9.09 18.57
C LEU A 3 3.75 10.18 19.00
N ASP A 4 3.21 10.01 20.20
CA ASP A 4 2.69 11.11 21.01
C ASP A 4 3.89 11.89 21.56
N ASP A 5 3.78 13.21 21.54
CA ASP A 5 4.77 14.11 22.14
C ASP A 5 4.35 14.31 23.61
N PRO A 6 5.20 13.97 24.60
CA PRO A 6 4.86 14.16 26.02
C PRO A 6 4.67 15.64 26.40
N ASN A 7 5.05 16.59 25.53
CA ASN A 7 4.80 18.02 25.68
C ASN A 7 3.60 18.54 24.86
N SER A 8 2.81 17.65 24.24
CA SER A 8 1.63 18.02 23.46
C SER A 8 0.37 18.07 24.34
N ASP A 9 -0.33 19.20 24.34
CA ASP A 9 -1.61 19.44 25.04
C ASP A 9 -2.81 18.64 24.47
N ARG A 10 -2.62 17.39 24.03
CA ARG A 10 -3.68 16.60 23.37
C ARG A 10 -3.75 15.16 23.92
N PRO A 11 -4.90 14.74 24.49
CA PRO A 11 -5.03 13.48 25.21
C PRO A 11 -5.41 12.24 24.36
N GLU A 12 -5.58 12.35 23.03
CA GLU A 12 -5.88 11.18 22.17
C GLU A 12 -4.60 10.62 21.51
N CYS A 13 -4.23 9.37 21.84
CA CYS A 13 -3.13 8.65 21.18
C CYS A 13 -3.35 8.61 19.66
N ARG A 14 -2.33 8.92 18.86
CA ARG A 14 -2.45 8.91 17.38
C ARG A 14 -2.90 7.57 16.80
N THR A 15 -2.55 6.47 17.45
CA THR A 15 -3.02 5.11 17.15
C THR A 15 -4.52 4.95 17.36
N ALA A 16 -5.11 5.59 18.37
CA ALA A 16 -6.55 5.61 18.60
C ALA A 16 -7.30 6.37 17.49
N ILE A 17 -6.75 7.50 17.02
CA ILE A 17 -7.30 8.26 15.88
C ILE A 17 -7.30 7.40 14.61
N VAL A 18 -6.18 6.74 14.32
CA VAL A 18 -6.05 5.85 13.16
C VAL A 18 -7.04 4.71 13.26
N THR A 19 -7.11 4.05 14.43
CA THR A 19 -8.06 2.96 14.69
C THR A 19 -9.50 3.40 14.45
N ARG A 20 -9.91 4.55 15.00
CA ARG A 20 -11.26 5.11 14.82
C ARG A 20 -11.59 5.33 13.35
N GLU A 21 -10.66 5.87 12.58
CA GLU A 21 -10.87 6.10 11.13
C GLU A 21 -10.90 4.78 10.35
N LEU A 22 -10.05 3.80 10.69
CA LEU A 22 -10.09 2.47 10.06
C LEU A 22 -11.43 1.77 10.32
N SER A 23 -11.92 1.80 11.57
CA SER A 23 -13.23 1.26 11.94
C SER A 23 -14.36 1.99 11.22
N ARG A 24 -14.35 3.33 11.20
CA ARG A 24 -15.35 4.17 10.50
C ARG A 24 -15.47 3.82 9.02
N TYR A 25 -14.38 3.40 8.39
CA TYR A 25 -14.33 3.04 6.98
C TYR A 25 -14.39 1.54 6.69
N ASN A 26 -14.63 0.72 7.73
CA ASN A 26 -14.68 -0.74 7.68
C ASN A 26 -13.43 -1.35 7.00
N ILE A 27 -12.24 -0.85 7.35
CA ILE A 27 -10.99 -1.33 6.77
C ILE A 27 -10.58 -2.64 7.43
N ASN A 28 -10.45 -3.74 6.71
CA ASN A 28 -9.98 -5.00 7.31
C ASN A 28 -8.46 -5.05 7.48
N ILE A 29 -7.72 -4.52 6.50
CA ILE A 29 -6.26 -4.51 6.49
C ILE A 29 -5.80 -3.12 6.07
N ALA A 30 -4.91 -2.53 6.84
CA ALA A 30 -4.33 -1.22 6.57
C ALA A 30 -2.81 -1.31 6.49
N VAL A 31 -2.24 -0.58 5.52
CA VAL A 31 -0.81 -0.39 5.42
C VAL A 31 -0.49 1.06 5.76
N LEU A 32 0.25 1.26 6.85
CA LEU A 32 0.69 2.58 7.31
C LEU A 32 2.17 2.77 6.99
N ARG A 33 2.54 3.97 6.52
CA ARG A 33 3.91 4.34 6.15
C ARG A 33 4.34 5.62 6.88
N LYS A 34 5.65 5.90 6.88
CA LYS A 34 6.26 7.05 7.56
C LYS A 34 5.92 7.12 9.07
N THR A 35 5.82 5.96 9.71
CA THR A 35 5.51 5.82 11.15
C THR A 35 6.59 6.43 12.05
N ARG A 36 7.85 6.46 11.55
CA ARG A 36 9.09 6.84 12.24
C ARG A 36 9.28 6.09 13.58
N ARG A 37 8.84 4.84 13.66
CA ARG A 37 9.21 3.92 14.75
C ARG A 37 10.53 3.23 14.43
N ALA A 38 11.42 3.19 15.41
CA ALA A 38 12.57 2.28 15.40
C ALA A 38 12.12 0.88 15.83
N ASP A 39 12.99 -0.12 15.60
CA ASP A 39 12.82 -1.52 16.02
C ASP A 39 11.62 -2.26 15.41
N GLU A 40 11.44 -3.52 15.77
CA GLU A 40 10.30 -4.34 15.37
C GLU A 40 9.34 -4.56 16.54
N GLY A 41 8.05 -4.66 16.26
CA GLY A 41 7.06 -4.87 17.29
C GLY A 41 5.64 -4.93 16.79
N HIS A 42 4.74 -5.21 17.73
CA HIS A 42 3.31 -5.14 17.53
C HIS A 42 2.64 -4.39 18.67
N LEU A 43 1.49 -3.80 18.40
CA LEU A 43 0.70 -3.03 19.36
C LEU A 43 -0.77 -3.34 19.09
N ARG A 44 -1.53 -3.61 20.15
CA ARG A 44 -2.98 -3.76 20.08
C ARG A 44 -3.60 -2.71 20.98
N GLU A 45 -4.41 -1.83 20.39
CA GLU A 45 -5.13 -0.84 21.20
C GLU A 45 -6.37 -1.48 21.81
N GLU A 46 -6.48 -1.40 23.13
CA GLU A 46 -7.65 -1.83 23.87
C GLU A 46 -8.89 -1.06 23.36
N GLY A 47 -9.94 -1.80 23.02
CA GLY A 47 -11.16 -1.24 22.42
C GLY A 47 -11.07 -0.88 20.93
N GLY A 48 -9.89 -0.95 20.30
CA GLY A 48 -9.70 -0.53 18.91
C GLY A 48 -9.94 -1.60 17.85
N GLY A 49 -9.83 -2.89 18.21
CA GLY A 49 -10.07 -4.00 17.27
C GLY A 49 -8.99 -4.22 16.19
N TYR A 50 -7.94 -3.40 16.15
CA TYR A 50 -6.80 -3.55 15.24
C TYR A 50 -5.51 -3.93 15.99
N THR A 51 -4.67 -4.71 15.32
CA THR A 51 -3.29 -4.98 15.72
C THR A 51 -2.35 -4.32 14.70
N PHE A 52 -1.48 -3.43 15.18
CA PHE A 52 -0.47 -2.76 14.39
C PHE A 52 0.82 -3.59 14.43
N PHE A 53 1.49 -3.70 13.28
CA PHE A 53 2.79 -4.33 13.13
C PHE A 53 3.75 -3.37 12.45
N TRP A 54 5.01 -3.30 12.92
CA TRP A 54 6.05 -2.48 12.27
C TRP A 54 7.43 -3.15 12.33
N LYS A 55 8.30 -2.79 11.38
CA LYS A 55 9.71 -3.22 11.34
C LYS A 55 10.67 -2.06 11.02
N GLY A 56 11.62 -1.83 11.92
CA GLY A 56 12.87 -1.05 11.74
C GLY A 56 14.06 -1.95 11.33
N LYS A 57 15.26 -1.39 11.12
CA LYS A 57 16.50 -2.13 10.73
C LYS A 57 16.80 -3.32 11.69
N PRO A 58 17.55 -4.38 11.28
CA PRO A 58 17.04 -5.75 11.16
C PRO A 58 17.40 -6.74 12.29
N ALA A 59 16.62 -7.83 12.37
CA ALA A 59 17.07 -9.23 12.53
C ALA A 59 16.15 -10.21 11.76
N ASN A 60 16.61 -11.46 11.65
CA ASN A 60 16.33 -12.49 10.62
C ASN A 60 14.89 -13.02 10.42
N ASN A 61 14.69 -13.62 9.24
CA ASN A 61 13.50 -14.29 8.69
C ASN A 61 12.89 -15.39 9.59
N ARG A 62 11.54 -15.47 9.62
CA ARG A 62 10.74 -16.60 9.08
C ARG A 62 9.22 -16.43 9.31
N MET A 63 8.44 -16.86 8.30
CA MET A 63 6.97 -17.00 8.25
C MET A 63 6.43 -17.89 9.39
N THR A 64 5.19 -17.74 9.89
CA THR A 64 3.98 -18.22 9.18
C THR A 64 2.64 -17.55 9.46
N GLU A 65 2.44 -16.64 10.42
CA GLU A 65 1.11 -16.04 10.63
C GLU A 65 1.08 -14.55 11.04
N PHE A 66 2.26 -13.91 11.10
CA PHE A 66 2.41 -12.49 11.40
C PHE A 66 3.03 -11.75 10.20
N PRO A 67 2.80 -10.43 10.05
CA PRO A 67 3.50 -9.64 9.04
C PRO A 67 5.01 -9.79 9.17
N ALA A 68 5.66 -10.22 8.09
CA ALA A 68 7.10 -10.39 8.02
C ALA A 68 7.73 -9.19 7.31
N GLY A 69 8.49 -8.37 8.04
CA GLY A 69 9.22 -7.30 7.40
C GLY A 69 10.47 -7.84 6.70
N ILE A 70 10.61 -7.54 5.41
CA ILE A 70 11.77 -7.93 4.59
C ILE A 70 12.89 -6.91 4.77
N ASN A 71 12.53 -5.63 4.70
CA ASN A 71 13.43 -4.52 4.98
C ASN A 71 12.61 -3.29 5.42
N LYS A 72 13.26 -2.14 5.65
CA LYS A 72 12.59 -0.89 6.09
C LYS A 72 11.53 -0.35 5.11
N ARG A 73 11.48 -0.88 3.87
CA ARG A 73 10.60 -0.46 2.76
C ARG A 73 9.67 -1.58 2.27
N LEU A 74 9.83 -2.82 2.72
CA LEU A 74 9.02 -3.96 2.25
C LEU A 74 8.62 -4.84 3.43
N MET A 75 7.33 -5.17 3.49
CA MET A 75 6.76 -6.11 4.47
C MET A 75 5.70 -6.95 3.79
N THR A 76 5.58 -8.21 4.16
CA THR A 76 4.61 -9.15 3.61
C THR A 76 3.70 -9.68 4.70
N LEU A 77 2.46 -10.01 4.35
CA LEU A 77 1.51 -10.72 5.20
C LEU A 77 0.83 -11.78 4.33
N ARG A 78 0.95 -13.05 4.71
CA ARG A 78 0.30 -14.16 4.02
C ARG A 78 -0.98 -14.53 4.75
N LEU A 79 -2.08 -14.56 4.01
CA LEU A 79 -3.41 -14.91 4.48
C LEU A 79 -3.86 -16.21 3.81
N GLN A 80 -4.35 -17.17 4.58
CA GLN A 80 -4.92 -18.39 4.03
C GLN A 80 -6.33 -18.14 3.51
N LEU A 81 -6.63 -18.64 2.31
CA LEU A 81 -7.93 -18.53 1.66
C LEU A 81 -8.68 -19.86 1.75
N ALA A 82 -10.01 -19.80 1.67
CA ALA A 82 -10.90 -20.96 1.86
C ALA A 82 -10.72 -22.07 0.82
N ASN A 83 -10.05 -21.80 -0.30
CA ASN A 83 -9.82 -22.70 -1.43
C ASN A 83 -8.42 -23.34 -1.41
N ASN A 84 -7.79 -23.46 -0.25
CA ASN A 84 -6.41 -23.95 -0.09
C ASN A 84 -5.34 -23.14 -0.85
N SER A 85 -5.65 -21.91 -1.26
CA SER A 85 -4.65 -20.95 -1.76
C SER A 85 -4.38 -19.87 -0.72
N SER A 86 -3.39 -19.01 -0.97
CA SER A 86 -3.10 -17.86 -0.12
C SER A 86 -3.28 -16.53 -0.85
N ALA A 87 -3.50 -15.47 -0.09
CA ALA A 87 -3.30 -14.09 -0.53
C ALA A 87 -2.08 -13.51 0.17
N THR A 88 -1.14 -12.96 -0.59
CA THR A 88 0.01 -12.23 -0.05
C THR A 88 -0.22 -10.74 -0.18
N VAL A 89 -0.38 -10.07 0.96
CA VAL A 89 -0.41 -8.61 1.05
C VAL A 89 1.02 -8.11 1.18
N ILE A 90 1.43 -7.22 0.29
CA ILE A 90 2.76 -6.63 0.28
C ILE A 90 2.62 -5.14 0.60
N SER A 91 3.33 -4.67 1.62
CA SER A 91 3.45 -3.27 1.99
C SER A 91 4.75 -2.68 1.44
N ALA A 92 4.63 -1.70 0.53
CA ALA A 92 5.75 -1.10 -0.19
C ALA A 92 5.92 0.41 0.10
N TYR A 93 7.17 0.87 0.11
CA TYR A 93 7.54 2.30 0.20
C TYR A 93 8.76 2.51 -0.64
N ALA A 94 8.55 2.84 -1.90
CA ALA A 94 9.65 3.02 -2.83
C ALA A 94 10.49 4.24 -2.42
N PRO A 95 11.77 4.29 -2.81
CA PRO A 95 12.59 5.48 -2.66
C PRO A 95 11.96 6.70 -3.35
N PRO A 96 12.15 7.92 -2.81
CA PRO A 96 11.71 9.13 -3.48
C PRO A 96 12.44 9.33 -4.82
N LEU A 97 11.93 10.23 -5.67
CA LEU A 97 12.52 10.50 -6.99
C LEU A 97 13.99 10.95 -6.91
N ALA A 98 14.35 11.69 -5.86
CA ALA A 98 15.70 12.19 -5.59
C ALA A 98 16.64 11.18 -4.93
N ALA A 99 16.20 9.93 -4.71
CA ALA A 99 17.09 8.90 -4.20
C ALA A 99 18.12 8.48 -5.25
N GLU A 100 19.27 8.00 -4.78
CA GLU A 100 20.31 7.38 -5.61
C GLU A 100 19.73 6.21 -6.42
N GLU A 101 20.24 6.02 -7.64
CA GLU A 101 19.72 4.99 -8.55
C GLU A 101 19.92 3.58 -7.97
N GLU A 102 21.07 3.32 -7.35
CA GLU A 102 21.36 2.06 -6.64
C GLU A 102 20.29 1.73 -5.58
N GLN A 103 19.76 2.74 -4.87
CA GLN A 103 18.70 2.51 -3.88
C GLN A 103 17.37 2.13 -4.53
N LYS A 104 17.09 2.64 -5.74
CA LYS A 104 15.89 2.30 -6.50
C LYS A 104 16.02 0.89 -7.09
N GLU A 105 17.15 0.60 -7.70
CA GLU A 105 17.47 -0.73 -8.25
C GLU A 105 17.37 -1.80 -7.18
N GLN A 106 18.01 -1.59 -6.02
CA GLN A 106 17.93 -2.52 -4.90
C GLN A 106 16.49 -2.71 -4.40
N PHE A 107 15.70 -1.63 -4.32
CA PHE A 107 14.30 -1.74 -3.90
C PHE A 107 13.46 -2.58 -4.89
N TYR A 108 13.62 -2.34 -6.19
CA TYR A 108 12.87 -3.08 -7.21
C TYR A 108 13.38 -4.51 -7.39
N ALA A 109 14.66 -4.79 -7.14
CA ALA A 109 15.20 -6.15 -7.09
C ALA A 109 14.58 -6.95 -5.95
N TYR A 110 14.52 -6.40 -4.73
CA TYR A 110 13.83 -7.07 -3.62
C TYR A 110 12.34 -7.28 -3.87
N LEU A 111 11.67 -6.30 -4.49
CA LEU A 111 10.27 -6.45 -4.87
C LEU A 111 10.10 -7.59 -5.88
N ASP A 112 10.98 -7.67 -6.87
CA ASP A 112 11.00 -8.71 -7.90
C ASP A 112 11.17 -10.12 -7.32
N GLU A 113 12.11 -10.29 -6.39
CA GLU A 113 12.32 -11.55 -5.66
C GLU A 113 11.04 -11.97 -4.93
N ILE A 114 10.41 -11.05 -4.20
CA ILE A 114 9.17 -11.32 -3.47
C ILE A 114 8.06 -11.75 -4.43
N LEU A 115 7.86 -11.02 -5.54
CA LEU A 115 6.83 -11.33 -6.52
C LEU A 115 7.06 -12.69 -7.20
N THR A 116 8.31 -13.04 -7.46
CA THR A 116 8.72 -14.31 -8.08
C THR A 116 8.49 -15.51 -7.17
N ILE A 117 8.70 -15.36 -5.86
CA ILE A 117 8.53 -16.45 -4.88
C ILE A 117 7.05 -16.79 -4.67
N ILE A 118 6.14 -15.83 -4.89
CA ILE A 118 4.70 -16.05 -4.67
C ILE A 118 4.13 -16.95 -5.78
N PRO A 119 3.47 -18.07 -5.44
CA PRO A 119 2.84 -18.95 -6.41
C PRO A 119 1.89 -18.21 -7.35
N LYS A 120 1.73 -18.70 -8.59
CA LYS A 120 0.85 -18.08 -9.59
C LYS A 120 -0.63 -18.20 -9.21
N GLU A 121 -0.97 -19.24 -8.45
CA GLU A 121 -2.30 -19.54 -7.93
C GLU A 121 -2.65 -18.66 -6.72
N ASP A 122 -1.64 -18.10 -6.07
CA ASP A 122 -1.80 -17.21 -4.93
C ASP A 122 -2.08 -15.77 -5.39
N LYS A 123 -2.99 -15.12 -4.67
CA LYS A 123 -3.35 -13.73 -4.92
C LYS A 123 -2.27 -12.79 -4.42
N ILE A 124 -2.03 -11.71 -5.16
CA ILE A 124 -1.14 -10.61 -4.72
C ILE A 124 -1.97 -9.36 -4.48
N ILE A 125 -1.75 -8.72 -3.34
CA ILE A 125 -2.29 -7.40 -3.01
C ILE A 125 -1.12 -6.50 -2.61
N LEU A 126 -0.56 -5.80 -3.58
CA LEU A 126 0.56 -4.89 -3.37
C LEU A 126 0.02 -3.49 -3.06
N LEU A 127 0.32 -3.00 -1.86
CA LEU A 127 -0.16 -1.76 -1.28
C LEU A 127 1.04 -0.88 -0.93
N GLY A 128 1.06 0.37 -1.37
CA GLY A 128 2.14 1.23 -0.94
C GLY A 128 2.20 2.60 -1.58
N ASP A 129 3.11 3.41 -1.02
CA ASP A 129 3.55 4.67 -1.62
C ASP A 129 4.80 4.38 -2.48
N PHE A 130 4.64 4.49 -3.79
CA PHE A 130 5.72 4.20 -4.73
C PHE A 130 6.50 5.45 -5.14
N ASN A 131 6.17 6.63 -4.62
CA ASN A 131 6.74 7.90 -5.09
C ASN A 131 6.73 8.01 -6.64
N ALA A 132 5.74 7.35 -7.26
CA ALA A 132 5.66 7.08 -8.67
C ALA A 132 4.39 7.74 -9.20
N ARG A 133 4.48 8.32 -10.39
CA ARG A 133 3.31 8.74 -11.17
C ARG A 133 3.32 7.86 -12.40
N VAL A 134 2.30 7.02 -12.56
CA VAL A 134 2.20 6.10 -13.71
C VAL A 134 1.58 6.75 -14.95
N GLY A 135 0.91 7.89 -14.78
CA GLY A 135 0.30 8.65 -15.88
C GLY A 135 -1.01 8.05 -16.40
N TRP A 136 -1.46 8.54 -17.56
CA TRP A 136 -2.76 8.19 -18.18
C TRP A 136 -2.64 7.31 -19.45
N ASP A 137 -1.44 7.04 -19.94
CA ASP A 137 -1.23 6.41 -21.26
C ASP A 137 -1.47 4.89 -21.23
N SER A 138 -2.75 4.50 -21.21
CA SER A 138 -3.17 3.10 -21.22
C SER A 138 -2.91 2.38 -22.55
N ASN A 139 -2.62 3.12 -23.62
CA ASN A 139 -2.30 2.52 -24.91
C ASN A 139 -0.86 1.97 -24.88
N LEU A 140 0.06 2.73 -24.29
CA LEU A 140 1.44 2.29 -24.08
C LEU A 140 1.53 1.14 -23.05
N TRP A 141 0.76 1.23 -21.96
CA TRP A 141 0.81 0.28 -20.84
C TRP A 141 -0.43 -0.60 -20.77
N ARG A 142 -0.75 -1.23 -21.91
CA ARG A 142 -1.98 -2.00 -22.10
C ARG A 142 -2.02 -3.21 -21.15
N GLY A 143 -3.11 -3.36 -20.42
CA GLY A 143 -3.28 -4.45 -19.43
C GLY A 143 -2.80 -4.07 -18.04
N THR A 144 -1.78 -3.23 -17.90
CA THR A 144 -1.22 -2.82 -16.60
C THR A 144 -1.95 -1.62 -15.99
N ILE A 145 -2.36 -0.64 -16.82
CA ILE A 145 -3.15 0.50 -16.37
C ILE A 145 -4.41 0.66 -17.21
N GLY A 146 -5.45 1.22 -16.59
CA GLY A 146 -6.68 1.61 -17.28
C GLY A 146 -6.68 3.07 -17.71
N LYS A 147 -7.81 3.48 -18.30
CA LYS A 147 -8.02 4.80 -18.91
C LYS A 147 -8.11 5.95 -17.91
N GLU A 148 -8.18 5.65 -16.62
CA GLU A 148 -8.44 6.62 -15.55
C GLU A 148 -7.16 7.06 -14.83
N GLY A 149 -6.01 6.74 -15.41
CA GLY A 149 -4.71 7.23 -14.93
C GLY A 149 -4.61 8.76 -14.90
N VAL A 150 -3.69 9.28 -14.09
CA VAL A 150 -3.59 10.70 -13.75
C VAL A 150 -2.22 11.27 -14.11
N GLY A 151 -2.21 12.35 -14.89
CA GLY A 151 -1.01 13.11 -15.21
C GLY A 151 -0.03 12.37 -16.12
N LYS A 152 1.23 12.80 -16.16
CA LYS A 152 2.30 12.14 -16.92
C LYS A 152 3.09 11.18 -16.05
N ALA A 153 3.60 10.12 -16.67
CA ALA A 153 4.51 9.22 -16.00
C ALA A 153 5.81 9.95 -15.59
N ASN A 154 6.34 9.65 -14.41
CA ASN A 154 7.70 10.06 -14.00
C ASN A 154 8.66 8.86 -14.07
N PRO A 155 9.99 9.04 -13.92
CA PRO A 155 10.95 7.93 -13.98
C PRO A 155 10.61 6.77 -13.03
N ASN A 156 10.25 7.07 -11.78
CA ASN A 156 9.79 6.04 -10.83
C ASN A 156 8.52 5.31 -11.30
N GLY A 157 7.62 6.02 -11.98
CA GLY A 157 6.43 5.46 -12.62
C GLY A 157 6.76 4.49 -13.73
N ILE A 158 7.75 4.81 -14.56
CA ILE A 158 8.21 3.89 -15.60
C ILE A 158 8.79 2.63 -14.97
N LEU A 159 9.63 2.74 -13.93
CA LEU A 159 10.16 1.57 -13.21
C LEU A 159 9.04 0.69 -12.62
N LEU A 160 8.05 1.30 -11.98
CA LEU A 160 6.90 0.59 -11.44
C LEU A 160 6.09 -0.11 -12.53
N LEU A 161 5.84 0.59 -13.65
CA LEU A 161 5.09 0.06 -14.77
C LEU A 161 5.80 -1.13 -15.42
N SER A 162 7.10 -1.03 -15.65
CA SER A 162 7.91 -2.16 -16.16
C SER A 162 7.79 -3.38 -15.25
N LYS A 163 7.94 -3.19 -13.92
CA LYS A 163 7.75 -4.29 -12.96
C LYS A 163 6.33 -4.85 -12.91
N CYS A 164 5.32 -4.01 -13.14
CA CYS A 164 3.95 -4.50 -13.23
C CYS A 164 3.72 -5.33 -14.51
N VAL A 165 4.31 -4.95 -15.64
CA VAL A 165 4.24 -5.73 -16.88
C VAL A 165 4.93 -7.09 -16.71
N GLU A 166 6.13 -7.11 -16.12
CA GLU A 166 6.92 -8.34 -15.91
C GLU A 166 6.18 -9.40 -15.06
N HIS A 167 5.36 -8.97 -14.11
CA HIS A 167 4.65 -9.85 -13.15
C HIS A 167 3.14 -9.95 -13.38
N ASP A 168 2.65 -9.53 -14.56
CA ASP A 168 1.22 -9.51 -14.92
C ASP A 168 0.34 -8.82 -13.87
N LEU A 169 0.79 -7.65 -13.41
CA LEU A 169 0.12 -6.84 -12.39
C LEU A 169 -0.63 -5.65 -12.98
N VAL A 170 -1.70 -5.25 -12.29
CA VAL A 170 -2.63 -4.19 -12.70
C VAL A 170 -2.78 -3.17 -11.59
N ILE A 171 -2.63 -1.89 -11.97
CA ILE A 171 -2.78 -0.76 -11.06
C ILE A 171 -4.26 -0.36 -10.98
N THR A 172 -4.94 -0.88 -9.95
CA THR A 172 -6.40 -0.76 -9.79
C THR A 172 -6.91 0.67 -9.75
N ASN A 173 -6.08 1.62 -9.29
CA ASN A 173 -6.38 3.05 -9.24
C ASN A 173 -6.73 3.67 -10.59
N THR A 174 -6.28 3.06 -11.67
CA THR A 174 -6.42 3.58 -13.03
C THR A 174 -7.57 2.92 -13.79
N ILE A 175 -8.27 1.97 -13.17
CA ILE A 175 -9.30 1.13 -13.82
C ILE A 175 -10.70 1.77 -13.75
N PHE A 176 -11.06 2.31 -12.58
CA PHE A 176 -12.44 2.72 -12.31
C PHE A 176 -12.68 4.20 -12.63
N ARG A 177 -13.73 4.48 -13.42
CA ARG A 177 -14.13 5.85 -13.72
C ARG A 177 -14.67 6.54 -12.48
N GLN A 178 -13.99 7.62 -12.09
CA GLN A 178 -14.26 8.36 -10.87
C GLN A 178 -14.00 9.85 -11.06
N HIS A 179 -14.58 10.67 -10.20
CA HIS A 179 -14.25 12.09 -10.14
C HIS A 179 -12.81 12.27 -9.62
N ASP A 180 -12.05 13.21 -10.21
CA ASP A 180 -10.64 13.46 -9.87
C ASP A 180 -10.34 13.64 -8.38
N ARG A 181 -11.31 14.17 -7.62
CA ARG A 181 -11.22 14.32 -6.16
C ARG A 181 -11.01 13.00 -5.39
N TYR A 182 -11.30 11.86 -6.02
CA TYR A 182 -11.16 10.51 -5.45
C TYR A 182 -9.94 9.75 -5.99
N LYS A 183 -9.18 10.33 -6.93
CA LYS A 183 -8.04 9.67 -7.57
C LYS A 183 -6.70 10.01 -6.93
N THR A 184 -6.57 11.20 -6.34
CA THR A 184 -5.26 11.72 -5.90
C THR A 184 -5.04 11.57 -4.40
N THR A 185 -3.80 11.22 -4.03
CA THR A 185 -3.47 10.66 -2.72
C THR A 185 -2.44 11.48 -1.94
N TRP A 186 -1.73 12.39 -2.59
CA TRP A 186 -0.70 13.22 -1.95
C TRP A 186 -0.80 14.67 -2.42
N GLN A 187 -0.67 15.62 -1.50
CA GLN A 187 -0.62 17.04 -1.83
C GLN A 187 0.81 17.57 -1.76
N HIS A 188 1.28 18.17 -2.85
CA HIS A 188 2.59 18.80 -2.88
C HIS A 188 2.64 20.01 -1.92
N PRO A 189 3.63 20.10 -1.01
CA PRO A 189 3.64 21.09 0.07
C PRO A 189 3.57 22.55 -0.40
N HIS A 190 4.26 22.88 -1.49
CA HIS A 190 4.35 24.26 -2.00
C HIS A 190 3.24 24.57 -3.00
N SER A 191 3.24 23.89 -4.16
CA SER A 191 2.23 24.10 -5.21
C SER A 191 0.79 23.73 -4.84
N LYS A 192 0.55 23.03 -3.73
CA LYS A 192 -0.76 22.51 -3.29
C LYS A 192 -1.46 21.60 -4.31
N GLN A 193 -0.74 21.17 -5.35
CA GLN A 193 -1.25 20.25 -6.36
C GLN A 193 -1.33 18.84 -5.81
N TRP A 194 -2.36 18.11 -6.25
CA TRP A 194 -2.60 16.75 -5.83
C TRP A 194 -2.05 15.75 -6.85
N HIS A 195 -1.35 14.74 -6.38
CA HIS A 195 -0.77 13.67 -7.18
C HIS A 195 -1.20 12.30 -6.68
N LEU A 196 -1.20 11.32 -7.58
CA LEU A 196 -1.40 9.92 -7.26
C LEU A 196 -0.02 9.27 -7.12
N LEU A 197 0.35 8.92 -5.88
CA LEU A 197 1.62 8.25 -5.54
C LEU A 197 1.43 6.92 -4.79
N ASN A 198 0.26 6.76 -4.16
CA ASN A 198 -0.14 5.55 -3.44
C ASN A 198 -0.93 4.65 -4.39
N TYR A 199 -0.67 3.35 -4.36
CA TYR A 199 -1.31 2.41 -5.27
C TYR A 199 -1.77 1.14 -4.57
N VAL A 200 -2.87 0.60 -5.07
CA VAL A 200 -3.28 -0.80 -4.87
C VAL A 200 -3.10 -1.53 -6.20
N ILE A 201 -2.27 -2.56 -6.18
CA ILE A 201 -1.85 -3.33 -7.34
C ILE A 201 -2.17 -4.80 -7.09
N VAL A 202 -2.79 -5.45 -8.07
CA VAL A 202 -3.21 -6.87 -8.00
C VAL A 202 -2.75 -7.62 -9.24
N ARG A 203 -2.79 -8.95 -9.24
CA ARG A 203 -2.60 -9.72 -10.47
C ARG A 203 -3.74 -9.44 -11.46
N ALA A 204 -3.43 -9.44 -12.76
CA ALA A 204 -4.41 -9.21 -13.82
C ALA A 204 -5.58 -10.21 -13.78
N CYS A 205 -5.30 -11.48 -13.48
CA CYS A 205 -6.33 -12.52 -13.34
C CYS A 205 -7.27 -12.30 -12.14
N ASP A 206 -6.81 -11.57 -11.12
CA ASP A 206 -7.54 -11.26 -9.88
C ASP A 206 -8.28 -9.92 -9.96
N LEU A 207 -8.15 -9.16 -11.05
CA LEU A 207 -8.82 -7.86 -11.20
C LEU A 207 -10.35 -7.97 -11.04
N LYS A 208 -10.93 -9.11 -11.44
CA LYS A 208 -12.36 -9.42 -11.27
C LYS A 208 -12.85 -9.38 -9.82
N ASP A 209 -11.95 -9.55 -8.86
CA ASP A 209 -12.28 -9.54 -7.43
C ASP A 209 -12.24 -8.12 -6.85
N VAL A 210 -11.72 -7.14 -7.60
CA VAL A 210 -11.62 -5.73 -7.17
C VAL A 210 -12.89 -4.97 -7.59
N HIS A 211 -13.64 -4.47 -6.60
CA HIS A 211 -14.87 -3.72 -6.85
C HIS A 211 -14.61 -2.24 -7.11
N ILE A 212 -13.76 -1.64 -6.29
CA ILE A 212 -13.43 -0.22 -6.40
C ILE A 212 -12.16 0.09 -5.64
N THR A 213 -11.34 0.99 -6.18
CA THR A 213 -10.23 1.63 -5.48
C THR A 213 -10.44 3.14 -5.52
N HIS A 214 -10.52 3.80 -4.36
CA HIS A 214 -10.69 5.24 -4.27
C HIS A 214 -10.10 5.84 -3.01
N VAL A 215 -9.99 7.17 -2.99
CA VAL A 215 -9.51 7.94 -1.85
C VAL A 215 -10.66 8.36 -0.92
N MET A 216 -10.44 8.19 0.38
CA MET A 216 -11.38 8.53 1.45
C MET A 216 -11.19 9.98 1.89
N ARG A 217 -11.99 10.89 1.32
CA ARG A 217 -11.91 12.33 1.57
C ARG A 217 -12.36 12.81 2.96
N GLY A 218 -12.96 11.94 3.77
CA GLY A 218 -13.40 12.31 5.12
C GLY A 218 -12.42 11.90 6.22
N ALA A 219 -11.28 11.31 5.84
CA ALA A 219 -10.21 10.86 6.73
C ALA A 219 -9.11 11.92 6.94
N ASP A 220 -9.40 13.19 6.62
CA ASP A 220 -8.41 14.28 6.59
C ASP A 220 -7.90 14.67 8.01
N ASN A 221 -8.49 14.12 9.06
CA ASN A 221 -8.15 14.40 10.47
C ASN A 221 -6.81 13.79 10.93
N CYS A 222 -6.12 13.01 10.09
CA CYS A 222 -4.87 12.33 10.45
C CYS A 222 -3.59 13.19 10.27
N TRP A 223 -3.73 14.50 10.01
CA TRP A 223 -2.62 15.47 9.89
C TRP A 223 -1.48 15.01 8.97
N THR A 224 -1.83 14.48 7.81
CA THR A 224 -0.89 14.01 6.79
C THR A 224 -1.14 14.73 5.47
N ASP A 225 -0.05 14.91 4.72
CA ASP A 225 -0.04 15.32 3.32
C ASP A 225 -0.58 14.24 2.37
N HIS A 226 -0.89 13.05 2.89
CA HIS A 226 -1.53 11.96 2.18
C HIS A 226 -2.99 11.76 2.59
N ARG A 227 -3.81 11.27 1.67
CA ARG A 227 -5.16 10.79 1.96
C ARG A 227 -5.20 9.27 2.05
N LEU A 228 -6.05 8.76 2.94
CA LEU A 228 -6.33 7.34 3.02
C LEU A 228 -6.92 6.85 1.69
N MET A 229 -6.32 5.79 1.14
CA MET A 229 -6.87 5.06 0.00
C MET A 229 -7.49 3.75 0.48
N ARG A 230 -8.62 3.40 -0.11
CA ARG A 230 -9.30 2.14 0.13
C ARG A 230 -9.51 1.40 -1.19
N SER A 231 -9.27 0.10 -1.16
CA SER A 231 -9.73 -0.83 -2.20
C SER A 231 -10.65 -1.87 -1.57
N ILE A 232 -11.75 -2.19 -2.25
CA ILE A 232 -12.71 -3.21 -1.81
C ILE A 232 -12.51 -4.44 -2.69
N LEU A 233 -12.16 -5.57 -2.08
CA LEU A 233 -11.91 -6.83 -2.77
C LEU A 233 -12.83 -7.94 -2.23
N SER A 234 -13.28 -8.84 -3.11
CA SER A 234 -14.01 -10.05 -2.75
C SER A 234 -13.07 -11.24 -2.60
N ILE A 235 -12.67 -11.52 -1.36
CA ILE A 235 -11.74 -12.61 -1.02
C ILE A 235 -12.35 -13.45 0.10
N ARG A 236 -12.36 -14.78 -0.07
CA ARG A 236 -12.82 -15.72 0.96
C ARG A 236 -11.65 -16.20 1.80
N VAL A 237 -11.47 -15.60 2.97
CA VAL A 237 -10.43 -15.99 3.93
C VAL A 237 -10.84 -17.31 4.61
N ALA A 238 -9.88 -18.22 4.82
CA ALA A 238 -10.12 -19.43 5.58
C ALA A 238 -10.43 -19.09 7.04
N LEU A 239 -11.50 -19.65 7.59
CA LEU A 239 -11.79 -19.55 9.02
C LEU A 239 -10.75 -20.37 9.77
N ARG A 240 -10.06 -19.76 10.72
CA ARG A 240 -9.26 -20.51 11.70
C ARG A 240 -10.23 -21.16 12.68
N HIS A 241 -10.21 -22.49 12.73
CA HIS A 241 -10.89 -23.27 13.77
C HIS A 241 -10.10 -23.22 15.08
#